data_AF-A0A8S3JVN3-F1
#
_entry.id   AF-A0A8S3JVN3-F1
#
_cell.length_a   1.000
_cell.length_b   1.000
_cell.length_c   1.000
_cell.angle_alpha   90.00
_cell.angle_beta   90.00
_cell.angle_gamma   90.00
#
_symmetry.space_group_name_H-M   'P 1'
#
loop_
_entity.id
_entity.type
_entity.pdbx_description
1 polymer ?
#
loop_
_entity_poly.entity_id
_entity_poly.type
_entity_poly.pdbx_seq_one_letter_code
_entity_poly.pdbx_strand_id
1 'polypeptide(L)'
;MDHCKIRLIQYRSIPNCLNICYKRVYVSSSRQLRRLDSITRSSIYANFSETIQGLTSIRAYQAQQRFIDLSDKFMDRNQSCHLASSVSNRWLGLRLEMIANLLTLFTAITAVFMRDSLTAGTVGLMITFALQITHSLNMLVRVSSDVETNIVSVERIDEYV
;
A
#
# COMPACT_ATOMS: atom_id res chain seq x y z
N MET A 1 -46.41 -7.39 -2.39
CA MET A 1 -45.54 -6.87 -1.30
C MET A 1 -44.07 -7.16 -1.64
N ASP A 2 -43.71 -7.10 -2.93
CA ASP A 2 -42.54 -7.82 -3.48
C ASP A 2 -41.51 -6.89 -4.13
N HIS A 3 -41.87 -5.63 -4.40
CA HIS A 3 -40.95 -4.62 -4.93
C HIS A 3 -39.93 -4.08 -3.90
N CYS A 4 -40.13 -4.35 -2.60
CA CYS A 4 -39.23 -3.89 -1.53
C CYS A 4 -38.05 -4.86 -1.27
N LYS A 5 -38.21 -6.17 -1.51
CA LYS A 5 -37.15 -7.18 -1.31
C LYS A 5 -36.04 -7.11 -2.37
N ILE A 6 -36.35 -6.73 -3.62
CA ILE A 6 -35.39 -6.68 -4.72
C ILE A 6 -34.37 -5.53 -4.54
N ARG A 7 -34.79 -4.38 -4.00
CA ARG A 7 -33.90 -3.23 -3.74
C ARG A 7 -32.87 -3.50 -2.62
N LEU A 8 -33.23 -4.30 -1.62
CA LEU A 8 -32.33 -4.67 -0.51
C LEU A 8 -31.23 -5.66 -0.92
N ILE A 9 -31.47 -6.51 -1.94
CA ILE A 9 -30.45 -7.41 -2.48
C ILE A 9 -29.43 -6.64 -3.32
N GLN A 10 -29.86 -5.64 -4.12
CA GLN A 10 -28.95 -4.78 -4.87
C GLN A 10 -28.02 -3.96 -3.96
N TYR A 11 -28.54 -3.38 -2.86
CA TYR A 11 -27.73 -2.57 -1.93
C TYR A 11 -26.72 -3.41 -1.12
N ARG A 12 -26.96 -4.71 -0.95
CA ARG A 12 -26.07 -5.65 -0.23
C ARG A 12 -25.05 -6.35 -1.12
N SER A 13 -25.30 -6.41 -2.44
CA SER A 13 -24.37 -6.99 -3.42
C SER A 13 -23.28 -6.01 -3.88
N ILE A 14 -23.59 -4.71 -3.98
CA ILE A 14 -22.62 -3.67 -4.39
C ILE A 14 -21.38 -3.61 -3.45
N PRO A 15 -21.52 -3.66 -2.10
CA PRO A 15 -20.37 -3.70 -1.19
C PRO A 15 -19.52 -4.96 -1.35
N ASN A 16 -20.13 -6.10 -1.67
CA ASN A 16 -19.42 -7.37 -1.82
C ASN A 16 -18.64 -7.44 -3.14
N CYS A 17 -19.21 -6.95 -4.24
CA CYS A 17 -18.50 -6.83 -5.51
C CYS A 17 -17.32 -5.85 -5.41
N LEU A 18 -17.52 -4.73 -4.70
CA LEU A 18 -16.47 -3.75 -4.43
C LEU A 18 -15.32 -4.36 -3.60
N ASN A 19 -15.65 -5.11 -2.55
CA ASN A 19 -14.67 -5.81 -1.72
C ASN A 19 -13.91 -6.90 -2.49
N ILE A 20 -14.57 -7.62 -3.40
CA ILE A 20 -13.95 -8.67 -4.22
C ILE A 20 -13.02 -8.08 -5.28
N CYS A 21 -13.42 -7.00 -5.95
CA CYS A 21 -12.55 -6.29 -6.88
C CYS A 21 -11.35 -5.65 -6.16
N TYR A 22 -11.59 -5.02 -5.01
CA TYR A 22 -10.54 -4.47 -4.16
C TYR A 22 -9.54 -5.56 -3.76
N LYS A 23 -10.02 -6.67 -3.19
CA LYS A 23 -9.16 -7.78 -2.80
C LYS A 23 -8.41 -8.36 -4.00
N ARG A 24 -9.05 -8.63 -5.14
CA ARG A 24 -8.35 -9.23 -6.29
C ARG A 24 -7.29 -8.33 -6.87
N VAL A 25 -7.57 -7.04 -7.07
CA VAL A 25 -6.66 -6.13 -7.76
C VAL A 25 -5.57 -5.61 -6.80
N TYR A 26 -5.95 -5.21 -5.58
CA TYR A 26 -5.01 -4.66 -4.62
C TYR A 26 -4.15 -5.74 -3.96
N VAL A 27 -4.75 -6.85 -3.48
CA VAL A 27 -3.99 -7.89 -2.76
C VAL A 27 -3.10 -8.68 -3.71
N SER A 28 -3.53 -8.96 -4.95
CA SER A 28 -2.67 -9.64 -5.91
C SER A 28 -1.49 -8.77 -6.35
N SER A 29 -1.73 -7.48 -6.61
CA SER A 29 -0.67 -6.54 -7.01
C SER A 29 0.31 -6.28 -5.86
N SER A 30 -0.19 -6.09 -4.64
CA SER A 30 0.63 -5.93 -3.44
C SER A 30 1.49 -7.17 -3.18
N ARG A 31 0.94 -8.38 -3.29
CA ARG A 31 1.71 -9.63 -3.15
C ARG A 31 2.81 -9.77 -4.20
N GLN A 32 2.54 -9.42 -5.45
CA GLN A 32 3.54 -9.49 -6.52
C GLN A 32 4.66 -8.46 -6.33
N LEU A 33 4.32 -7.22 -5.97
CA LEU A 33 5.28 -6.18 -5.58
C LEU A 33 6.16 -6.64 -4.42
N ARG A 34 5.56 -7.25 -3.40
CA ARG A 34 6.25 -7.72 -2.21
C ARG A 34 7.18 -8.91 -2.51
N ARG A 35 6.78 -9.80 -3.42
CA ARG A 35 7.66 -10.88 -3.92
C ARG A 35 8.86 -10.31 -4.67
N LEU A 36 8.64 -9.31 -5.53
CA LEU A 36 9.71 -8.67 -6.29
C LEU A 36 10.70 -7.96 -5.36
N ASP A 37 10.20 -7.19 -4.39
CA ASP A 37 11.01 -6.47 -3.40
C ASP A 37 11.91 -7.40 -2.59
N SER A 38 11.38 -8.53 -2.11
CA SER A 38 12.16 -9.56 -1.40
C SER A 38 13.27 -10.17 -2.27
N ILE A 39 12.96 -10.51 -3.53
CA ILE A 39 13.92 -11.10 -4.48
C ILE A 39 15.02 -10.09 -4.86
N THR A 40 14.67 -8.82 -5.05
CA THR A 40 15.66 -7.78 -5.38
C THR A 40 16.60 -7.51 -4.21
N ARG A 41 16.09 -7.53 -2.98
CA ARG A 41 16.89 -7.28 -1.78
C ARG A 41 17.85 -8.43 -1.49
N SER A 42 17.42 -9.68 -1.63
CA SER A 42 18.30 -10.84 -1.46
C SER A 42 19.41 -10.91 -2.50
N SER A 43 19.14 -10.51 -3.74
CA SER A 43 20.14 -10.48 -4.83
C SER A 43 21.28 -9.49 -4.54
N ILE A 44 20.99 -8.36 -3.90
CA ILE A 44 22.02 -7.38 -3.48
C ILE A 44 22.94 -7.99 -2.42
N TYR A 45 22.37 -8.63 -1.39
CA TYR A 45 23.17 -9.27 -0.34
C TYR A 45 24.03 -10.42 -0.87
N ALA A 46 23.49 -11.21 -1.81
CA ALA A 46 24.23 -12.29 -2.46
C ALA A 46 25.44 -11.74 -3.26
N ASN A 47 25.22 -10.74 -4.12
CA ASN A 47 26.28 -10.11 -4.89
C ASN A 47 27.38 -9.49 -3.99
N PHE A 48 26.97 -8.89 -2.87
CA PHE A 48 27.91 -8.32 -1.90
C PHE A 48 28.75 -9.40 -1.21
N SER A 49 28.12 -10.52 -0.81
CA SER A 49 28.82 -11.66 -0.22
C SER A 49 29.83 -12.29 -1.20
N GLU A 50 29.44 -12.50 -2.45
CA GLU A 50 30.33 -12.98 -3.51
C GLU A 50 31.52 -12.03 -3.74
N THR A 51 31.28 -10.72 -3.72
CA THR A 51 32.34 -9.71 -3.89
C THR A 51 33.34 -9.72 -2.74
N ILE A 52 32.88 -9.91 -1.50
CA ILE A 52 33.76 -10.02 -0.33
C ILE A 52 34.61 -11.29 -0.38
N GLN A 53 33.99 -12.44 -0.66
CA GLN A 53 34.69 -13.73 -0.73
C GLN A 53 35.68 -13.78 -1.90
N GLY A 54 35.33 -13.17 -3.04
CA GLY A 54 36.14 -13.14 -4.26
C GLY A 54 37.07 -11.93 -4.41
N LEU A 55 37.21 -11.08 -3.39
CA LEU A 55 37.85 -9.76 -3.51
C LEU A 55 39.28 -9.81 -4.07
N THR A 56 40.08 -10.79 -3.63
CA THR A 56 41.46 -10.99 -4.08
C THR A 56 41.51 -11.34 -5.57
N SER A 57 40.65 -12.25 -6.02
CA SER A 57 40.52 -12.65 -7.43
C SER A 57 40.06 -11.48 -8.31
N ILE A 58 39.06 -10.71 -7.88
CA ILE A 58 38.54 -9.55 -8.63
C ILE A 58 39.64 -8.51 -8.83
N ARG A 59 40.46 -8.26 -7.81
CA ARG A 59 41.61 -7.33 -7.90
C ARG A 59 42.72 -7.88 -8.78
N ALA A 60 43.02 -9.17 -8.69
CA ALA A 60 44.04 -9.82 -9.51
C ALA A 60 43.71 -9.75 -11.01
N TYR A 61 42.44 -9.91 -11.38
CA TYR A 61 41.96 -9.81 -12.77
C TYR A 61 41.58 -8.38 -13.21
N GLN A 62 41.74 -7.38 -12.34
CA GLN A 62 41.34 -5.98 -12.60
C GLN A 62 39.88 -5.83 -13.09
N ALA A 63 38.97 -6.67 -12.57
CA ALA A 63 37.58 -6.73 -13.00
C ALA A 63 36.62 -5.88 -12.12
N GLN A 64 37.13 -4.89 -11.39
CA GLN A 64 36.36 -4.10 -10.43
C GLN A 64 35.19 -3.36 -11.08
N GLN A 65 35.41 -2.72 -12.23
CA GLN A 65 34.38 -1.95 -12.93
C GLN A 65 33.16 -2.80 -13.29
N ARG A 66 33.39 -4.03 -13.75
CA ARG A 66 32.32 -4.97 -14.07
C ARG A 66 31.45 -5.31 -12.86
N PHE A 67 32.06 -5.47 -11.67
CA PHE A 67 31.33 -5.74 -10.44
C PHE A 67 30.58 -4.50 -9.91
N ILE A 68 31.13 -3.30 -10.12
CA ILE A 68 30.46 -2.03 -9.80
C ILE A 68 29.20 -1.88 -10.67
N ASP A 69 29.34 -2.03 -12.00
CA ASP A 69 28.19 -1.96 -12.94
C ASP A 69 27.11 -2.99 -12.62
N LEU A 70 27.51 -4.19 -12.15
CA LEU A 70 26.59 -5.24 -11.75
C LEU A 70 25.84 -4.86 -10.47
N SER A 71 26.55 -4.30 -9.48
CA SER A 71 25.94 -3.84 -8.23
C SER A 71 24.98 -2.69 -8.46
N ASP A 72 25.32 -1.75 -9.34
CA ASP A 72 24.45 -0.63 -9.72
C ASP A 72 23.16 -1.13 -10.38
N LYS A 73 23.24 -2.12 -11.27
CA LYS A 73 22.04 -2.75 -11.86
C LYS A 73 21.12 -3.39 -10.82
N PHE A 74 21.69 -4.05 -9.81
CA PHE A 74 20.88 -4.63 -8.73
C PHE A 74 20.24 -3.54 -7.85
N MET A 75 20.96 -2.46 -7.58
CA MET A 75 20.45 -1.30 -6.85
C MET A 75 19.30 -0.62 -7.60
N ASP A 76 19.46 -0.33 -8.90
CA ASP A 76 18.42 0.27 -9.75
C ASP A 76 17.15 -0.56 -9.80
N ARG A 77 17.29 -1.89 -9.85
CA ARG A 77 16.15 -2.80 -9.88
C ARG A 77 15.39 -2.80 -8.54
N ASN A 78 16.10 -2.74 -7.43
CA ASN A 78 15.50 -2.59 -6.10
C ASN A 78 14.80 -1.21 -5.98
N GLN A 79 15.50 -0.14 -6.35
CA GLN A 79 14.95 1.23 -6.37
C GLN A 79 13.64 1.30 -7.16
N SER A 80 13.61 0.68 -8.34
CA SER A 80 12.41 0.61 -9.19
C SER A 80 11.25 -0.14 -8.51
N CYS A 81 11.51 -1.26 -7.82
CA CYS A 81 10.49 -1.97 -7.04
C CYS A 81 9.99 -1.12 -5.86
N HIS A 82 10.90 -0.45 -5.16
CA HIS A 82 10.55 0.41 -4.03
C HIS A 82 9.68 1.59 -4.45
N LEU A 83 10.02 2.24 -5.58
CA LEU A 83 9.22 3.31 -6.17
C LEU A 83 7.85 2.80 -6.61
N ALA A 84 7.77 1.62 -7.25
CA ALA A 84 6.50 1.03 -7.65
C ALA A 84 5.59 0.74 -6.44
N SER A 85 6.16 0.27 -5.33
CA SER A 85 5.43 0.09 -4.06
C SER A 85 4.92 1.43 -3.49
N SER A 86 5.77 2.46 -3.49
CA SER A 86 5.39 3.82 -3.07
C SER A 86 4.26 4.41 -3.92
N VAL A 87 4.32 4.25 -5.24
CA VAL A 87 3.26 4.71 -6.16
C VAL A 87 1.95 3.96 -5.90
N SER A 88 2.00 2.64 -5.65
CA SER A 88 0.82 1.85 -5.30
C SER A 88 0.16 2.34 -4.00
N ASN A 89 0.96 2.65 -2.98
CA ASN A 89 0.45 3.24 -1.72
C ASN A 89 -0.16 4.63 -1.95
N ARG A 90 0.46 5.48 -2.77
CA ARG A 90 -0.06 6.81 -3.13
C ARG A 90 -1.40 6.70 -3.88
N TRP A 91 -1.52 5.75 -4.79
CA TRP A 91 -2.74 5.48 -5.55
C TRP A 91 -3.91 5.09 -4.66
N LEU A 92 -3.67 4.22 -3.66
CA LEU A 92 -4.69 3.88 -2.66
C LEU A 92 -5.10 5.11 -1.84
N GLY A 93 -4.12 5.94 -1.43
CA GLY A 93 -4.38 7.20 -0.73
C GLY A 93 -5.32 8.14 -1.50
N LEU A 94 -5.04 8.37 -2.79
CA LEU A 94 -5.90 9.19 -3.66
C LEU A 94 -7.33 8.65 -3.78
N ARG A 95 -7.49 7.31 -3.80
CA ARG A 95 -8.82 6.68 -3.81
C ARG A 95 -9.60 6.92 -2.51
N LEU A 96 -8.92 6.82 -1.36
CA LEU A 96 -9.53 7.11 -0.06
C LEU A 96 -9.92 8.59 0.06
N GLU A 97 -9.06 9.50 -0.40
CA GLU A 97 -9.32 10.94 -0.43
C GLU A 97 -10.52 11.29 -1.33
N MET A 98 -10.66 10.64 -2.50
CA MET A 98 -11.84 10.81 -3.35
C MET A 98 -13.14 10.41 -2.64
N ILE A 99 -13.14 9.31 -1.88
CA ILE A 99 -14.31 8.88 -1.10
C ILE A 99 -14.65 9.89 -0.01
N ALA A 100 -13.63 10.44 0.66
CA ALA A 100 -13.81 11.47 1.68
C ALA A 100 -14.46 12.74 1.09
N ASN A 101 -13.95 13.21 -0.05
CA ASN A 101 -14.50 14.39 -0.73
C ASN A 101 -15.95 14.16 -1.19
N LEU A 102 -16.28 12.96 -1.66
CA LEU A 102 -17.67 12.60 -1.99
C LEU A 102 -18.56 12.62 -0.74
N LEU A 103 -18.08 12.09 0.38
CA LEU A 103 -18.83 12.12 1.65
C LEU A 103 -19.06 13.55 2.11
N THR A 104 -18.04 14.42 2.07
CA THR A 104 -18.18 15.85 2.37
C THR A 104 -19.20 16.54 1.46
N LEU A 105 -19.21 16.22 0.16
CA LEU A 105 -20.20 16.73 -0.78
C LEU A 105 -21.63 16.29 -0.40
N PHE A 106 -21.85 15.02 -0.06
CA PHE A 106 -23.16 14.53 0.42
C PHE A 106 -23.58 15.19 1.73
N THR A 107 -22.66 15.38 2.67
CA THR A 107 -22.93 16.06 3.94
C THR A 107 -23.32 17.52 3.71
N ALA A 108 -22.65 18.22 2.79
CA ALA A 108 -22.99 19.59 2.42
C ALA A 108 -24.37 19.68 1.76
N ILE A 109 -24.69 18.78 0.82
CA ILE A 109 -26.01 18.72 0.17
C ILE A 109 -27.11 18.47 1.22
N THR A 110 -26.91 17.50 2.11
CA THR A 110 -27.88 17.17 3.16
C THR A 110 -28.11 18.33 4.13
N ALA A 111 -27.06 19.08 4.46
CA ALA A 111 -27.16 20.26 5.30
C ALA A 111 -28.03 21.37 4.68
N VAL A 112 -28.01 21.50 3.35
CA VAL A 112 -28.88 22.46 2.62
C VAL A 112 -30.34 21.99 2.59
N PHE A 113 -30.59 20.70 2.35
CA PHE A 113 -31.95 20.15 2.29
C PHE A 113 -32.64 20.07 3.66
N MET A 114 -31.89 19.83 4.74
CA MET A 114 -32.43 19.65 6.10
C MET A 114 -32.06 20.79 7.03
N ARG A 115 -32.11 22.03 6.53
CA ARG A 115 -31.69 23.25 7.24
C ARG A 115 -32.42 23.44 8.57
N ASP A 116 -33.67 22.99 8.67
CA ASP A 116 -34.52 23.17 9.85
C ASP A 116 -34.36 22.05 10.91
N SER A 117 -33.75 20.92 10.54
CA SER A 117 -33.61 19.74 11.42
C SER A 117 -32.17 19.47 11.85
N LEU A 118 -31.17 20.03 11.15
CA LEU A 118 -29.75 19.79 11.42
C LEU A 118 -29.06 21.04 11.97
N THR A 119 -28.47 20.91 13.16
CA THR A 119 -27.59 21.93 13.72
C THR A 119 -26.24 21.93 12.99
N ALA A 120 -25.71 23.11 12.69
CA ALA A 120 -24.41 23.27 12.01
C ALA A 120 -23.26 22.50 12.69
N GLY A 121 -23.31 22.32 14.02
CA GLY A 121 -22.34 21.54 14.78
C GLY A 121 -22.28 20.06 14.40
N THR A 122 -23.44 19.44 14.12
CA THR A 122 -23.50 18.02 13.73
C THR A 122 -22.91 17.79 12.33
N VAL A 123 -23.15 18.75 11.41
CA VAL A 123 -22.58 18.73 10.05
C VAL A 123 -21.05 18.88 10.11
N GLY A 124 -20.55 19.80 10.92
CA GLY A 124 -19.11 19.97 11.15
C GLY A 124 -18.44 18.73 11.76
N LEU A 125 -19.11 18.06 12.70
CA LEU A 125 -18.65 16.79 13.27
C LEU A 125 -18.54 15.68 12.21
N MET A 126 -19.56 15.52 11.34
CA MET A 126 -19.52 14.51 10.27
C MET A 126 -18.35 14.72 9.31
N ILE A 127 -18.08 15.97 8.90
CA ILE A 127 -16.97 16.30 8.00
C ILE A 127 -15.62 16.02 8.68
N THR A 128 -15.50 16.40 9.95
CA THR A 128 -14.27 16.20 10.73
C THR A 128 -13.96 14.71 10.88
N PHE A 129 -14.96 13.89 11.24
CA PHE A 129 -14.79 12.44 11.34
C PHE A 129 -14.49 11.78 9.98
N ALA A 130 -15.12 12.23 8.89
CA ALA A 130 -14.85 11.74 7.54
C ALA A 130 -13.37 11.94 7.15
N LEU A 131 -12.84 13.13 7.38
CA LEU A 131 -11.43 13.46 7.10
C LEU A 131 -10.48 12.67 8.01
N GLN A 132 -10.80 12.57 9.30
CA GLN A 132 -9.94 11.90 10.27
C GLN A 132 -9.84 10.39 10.04
N ILE A 133 -10.95 9.73 9.68
CA ILE A 133 -10.95 8.31 9.33
C ILE A 133 -10.09 8.07 8.09
N THR A 134 -10.21 8.94 7.08
CA THR A 134 -9.43 8.84 5.83
C THR A 134 -7.93 8.96 6.08
N HIS A 135 -7.53 9.95 6.88
CA HIS A 135 -6.14 10.13 7.26
C HIS A 135 -5.60 8.95 8.08
N SER A 136 -6.38 8.49 9.07
CA SER A 136 -6.03 7.35 9.92
C SER A 136 -5.86 6.06 9.10
N LEU A 137 -6.73 5.81 8.12
CA LEU A 137 -6.63 4.65 7.25
C LEU A 137 -5.38 4.68 6.36
N ASN A 138 -5.03 5.86 5.82
CA ASN A 138 -3.81 6.02 5.04
C ASN A 138 -2.56 5.70 5.88
N MET A 139 -2.51 6.24 7.09
CA MET A 139 -1.43 5.97 8.05
C MET A 139 -1.39 4.50 8.49
N LEU A 140 -2.55 3.89 8.74
CA LEU A 140 -2.65 2.48 9.12
C LEU A 140 -2.10 1.57 8.02
N VAL A 141 -2.42 1.82 6.75
CA VAL A 141 -1.88 1.04 5.63
C VAL A 141 -0.35 1.15 5.57
N ARG A 142 0.19 2.36 5.77
CA ARG A 142 1.65 2.59 5.81
C ARG A 142 2.29 1.80 6.96
N VAL A 143 1.79 1.97 8.17
CA VAL A 143 2.32 1.28 9.36
C VAL A 143 2.18 -0.24 9.22
N SER A 144 1.08 -0.73 8.66
CA SER A 144 0.90 -2.15 8.38
C SER A 144 1.97 -2.68 7.42
N SER A 145 2.31 -1.92 6.37
CA SER A 145 3.38 -2.29 5.43
C SER A 145 4.76 -2.29 6.10
N ASP A 146 5.01 -1.36 7.01
CA ASP A 146 6.27 -1.27 7.75
C ASP A 146 6.41 -2.44 8.74
N VAL A 147 5.36 -2.74 9.51
CA VAL A 147 5.30 -3.90 10.42
C VAL A 147 5.52 -5.20 9.66
N GLU A 148 4.84 -5.36 8.53
CA GLU A 148 4.97 -6.52 7.65
C GLU A 148 6.37 -6.71 7.04
N THR A 149 7.15 -5.64 6.93
CA THR A 149 8.56 -5.70 6.48
C THR A 149 9.48 -6.00 7.66
N ASN A 150 9.20 -5.42 8.82
CA ASN A 150 9.99 -5.57 10.03
C ASN A 150 9.85 -6.97 10.65
N ILE A 151 8.66 -7.60 10.57
CA ILE A 151 8.40 -8.94 11.12
C ILE A 151 9.27 -10.02 10.47
N VAL A 152 9.58 -9.90 9.18
CA VAL A 152 10.46 -10.84 8.45
C VAL A 152 11.87 -10.86 9.05
N SER A 153 12.31 -9.74 9.64
CA SER A 153 13.61 -9.69 10.33
C SER A 153 13.56 -10.42 11.67
N VAL A 154 12.40 -10.40 12.35
CA VAL A 154 12.19 -11.12 13.60
C VAL A 154 12.12 -12.63 13.35
N GLU A 155 11.39 -13.07 12.34
CA GLU A 155 11.31 -14.49 11.94
C GLU A 155 12.71 -15.09 11.69
N ARG A 156 13.61 -14.33 11.08
CA ARG A 156 15.00 -14.77 10.85
C ARG A 156 15.81 -14.93 12.12
N ILE A 157 15.59 -14.11 13.15
CA ILE A 157 16.30 -14.23 14.42
C ILE A 157 15.83 -15.48 15.15
N ASP A 158 14.51 -15.72 15.14
CA ASP A 158 13.90 -16.90 15.77
C ASP A 158 14.40 -18.21 15.12
N GLU A 159 14.67 -18.22 13.82
CA GLU A 159 15.22 -19.39 13.12
C GLU A 159 16.66 -19.76 13.56
N TYR A 160 17.39 -18.85 14.19
CA TYR A 160 18.79 -19.08 14.65
C TYR A 160 18.95 -19.23 16.17
N VAL A 161 17.87 -19.11 16.95
CA VAL A 161 17.85 -19.30 18.42
C VAL A 161 17.38 -20.70 18.76
#